data_AF-A0AAV4HSX8-F1
#
_entry.id   AF-A0AAV4HSX8-F1
#
_cell.length_a   1.000
_cell.length_b   1.000
_cell.length_c   1.000
_cell.angle_alpha   90.00
_cell.angle_beta   90.00
_cell.angle_gamma   90.00
#
_symmetry.space_group_name_H-M   'P 1'
#
loop_
_entity.id
_entity.type
_entity.pdbx_description
1 polymer ?
#
loop_
_entity_poly.entity_id
_entity_poly.type
_entity_poly.pdbx_seq_one_letter_code
_entity_poly.pdbx_strand_id
1 'polypeptide(L)'
;MDAAGVGSWFQVKPGLPTGSCLVLCTGSNRCLVTYGGASALLSTDSLDQEETKAAIKASQFFYCSGYSLIGCFDAVQRLALHASTNRGKVFALNMAATFVCQKYSDCFKSLLPFVDVLFGNTMVHVLELIKTSCN
;
A
#
# COMPACT_ATOMS: atom_id res chain seq x y z
N MET A 1 1.62 16.97 6.31
CA MET A 1 0.96 16.00 7.19
C MET A 1 0.69 16.62 8.55
N ASP A 2 1.69 17.29 9.13
CA ASP A 2 1.59 17.99 10.42
C ASP A 2 0.44 19.00 10.52
N ALA A 3 0.24 19.86 9.50
CA ALA A 3 -0.87 20.82 9.48
C ALA A 3 -2.26 20.17 9.50
N ALA A 4 -2.36 18.89 9.10
CA ALA A 4 -3.59 18.09 9.15
C ALA A 4 -3.66 17.19 10.40
N GLY A 5 -2.73 17.33 11.35
CA GLY A 5 -2.66 16.51 12.57
C GLY A 5 -2.20 15.07 12.35
N VAL A 6 -1.52 14.78 11.22
CA VAL A 6 -1.07 13.43 10.87
C VAL A 6 0.37 13.20 11.34
N GLY A 7 0.55 12.30 12.31
CA GLY A 7 1.87 11.80 12.71
C GLY A 7 2.57 11.08 11.57
N SER A 8 3.82 11.42 11.30
CA SER A 8 4.56 10.95 10.13
C SER A 8 5.91 10.38 10.51
N TRP A 9 6.16 9.11 10.15
CA TRP A 9 7.43 8.42 10.38
C TRP A 9 8.05 8.07 9.03
N PHE A 10 8.77 9.02 8.44
CA PHE A 10 9.39 8.85 7.13
C PHE A 10 10.74 8.15 7.22
N GLN A 11 10.97 7.19 6.33
CA GLN A 11 12.32 6.72 6.05
C GLN A 11 12.99 7.68 5.07
N VAL A 12 14.11 8.28 5.47
CA VAL A 12 14.89 9.19 4.63
C VAL A 12 15.95 8.39 3.86
N LYS A 13 16.07 8.65 2.55
CA LYS A 13 17.12 8.08 1.69
C LYS A 13 18.07 9.20 1.23
N PRO A 14 19.26 9.34 1.83
CA PRO A 14 20.20 10.40 1.46
C PRO A 14 20.57 10.34 -0.02
N GLY A 15 20.66 11.51 -0.67
CA GLY A 15 21.07 11.62 -2.06
C GLY A 15 20.00 11.26 -3.11
N LEU A 16 18.79 10.87 -2.70
CA LEU A 16 17.68 10.62 -3.61
C LEU A 16 16.57 11.66 -3.46
N PRO A 17 16.02 12.19 -4.57
CA PRO A 17 14.89 13.10 -4.51
C PRO A 17 13.62 12.35 -4.06
N THR A 18 12.70 13.07 -3.42
CA THR A 18 11.34 12.59 -3.16
C THR A 18 10.66 12.23 -4.49
N GLY A 19 9.88 11.15 -4.48
CA GLY A 19 9.07 10.77 -5.64
C GLY A 19 8.07 11.85 -6.05
N SER A 20 7.67 11.85 -7.32
CA SER A 20 6.78 12.84 -7.90
C SER A 20 5.77 12.19 -8.83
N CYS A 21 4.59 12.80 -8.99
CA CYS A 21 3.58 12.34 -9.93
C CYS A 21 3.17 13.52 -10.82
N LEU A 22 3.38 13.38 -12.13
CA LEU A 22 2.85 14.31 -13.12
C LEU A 22 1.39 13.96 -13.40
N VAL A 23 0.51 14.94 -13.20
CA VAL A 23 -0.94 14.79 -13.43
C VAL A 23 -1.34 15.62 -14.65
N LEU A 24 -1.52 14.95 -15.79
CA LEU A 24 -1.98 15.56 -17.03
C LEU A 24 -3.50 15.65 -17.01
N CYS A 25 -4.05 16.85 -17.15
CA CYS A 25 -5.48 17.12 -17.01
C CYS A 25 -6.08 17.55 -18.35
N THR A 26 -7.09 16.82 -18.83
CA THR A 26 -7.82 17.14 -20.06
C THR A 26 -9.31 17.14 -19.78
N GLY A 27 -9.88 18.31 -19.53
CA GLY A 27 -11.25 18.45 -19.01
C GLY A 27 -11.39 17.73 -17.67
N SER A 28 -12.32 16.79 -17.57
CA SER A 28 -12.53 15.96 -16.37
C SER A 28 -11.60 14.75 -16.30
N ASN A 29 -10.79 14.48 -17.33
CA ASN A 29 -9.89 13.33 -17.37
C ASN A 29 -8.54 13.67 -16.74
N ARG A 30 -7.94 12.68 -16.07
CA ARG A 30 -6.59 12.77 -15.52
C ARG A 30 -5.76 11.55 -15.93
N CYS A 31 -4.53 11.80 -16.37
CA CYS A 31 -3.50 10.78 -16.60
C CYS A 31 -2.34 11.03 -15.64
N LEU A 32 -1.90 9.97 -14.94
CA LEU A 32 -0.90 10.05 -13.89
C LEU A 32 0.38 9.34 -14.35
N VAL A 33 1.51 10.05 -14.30
CA VAL A 33 2.84 9.50 -14.60
C VAL A 33 3.72 9.66 -13.37
N THR A 34 4.09 8.53 -12.75
CA THR A 34 4.78 8.52 -11.45
C THR A 34 6.26 8.21 -11.59
N TYR A 35 7.09 9.02 -10.95
CA TYR A 35 8.49 8.75 -10.68
C TYR A 35 8.64 8.41 -9.18
N GLY A 36 9.10 7.20 -8.87
CA GLY A 36 9.14 6.71 -7.49
C GLY A 36 10.15 7.43 -6.58
N GLY A 37 11.25 7.96 -7.13
CA GLY A 37 12.31 8.60 -6.33
C GLY A 37 12.70 7.77 -5.10
N ALA A 38 12.82 8.42 -3.95
CA ALA A 38 13.14 7.77 -2.68
C ALA A 38 12.13 6.69 -2.24
N SER A 39 10.85 6.77 -2.63
CA SER A 39 9.84 5.79 -2.19
C SER A 39 10.03 4.41 -2.81
N ALA A 40 10.74 4.33 -3.94
CA ALA A 40 11.08 3.07 -4.58
C ALA A 40 12.07 2.22 -3.77
N LEU A 41 12.76 2.82 -2.78
CA LEU A 41 13.71 2.14 -1.90
C LEU A 41 13.19 1.94 -0.48
N LEU A 42 11.88 2.06 -0.27
CA LEU A 42 11.28 1.78 1.03
C LEU A 42 11.67 0.36 1.47
N SER A 43 12.17 0.23 2.70
CA SER A 43 12.52 -1.06 3.30
C SER A 43 11.72 -1.30 4.58
N THR A 44 11.69 -2.56 5.01
CA THR A 44 11.04 -2.97 6.27
C THR A 44 11.65 -2.32 7.50
N ASP A 45 12.88 -1.81 7.43
CA ASP A 45 13.55 -1.07 8.53
C ASP A 45 12.71 0.11 9.06
N SER A 46 11.86 0.70 8.21
CA SER A 46 10.95 1.78 8.62
C SER A 46 9.92 1.32 9.65
N LEU A 47 9.50 0.05 9.57
CA LEU A 47 8.60 -0.57 10.54
C LEU A 47 9.31 -0.92 11.84
N ASP A 48 10.65 -0.97 11.82
CA ASP A 48 11.43 -1.42 12.96
C ASP A 48 11.87 -0.28 13.90
N GLN A 49 11.67 0.97 13.49
CA GLN A 49 11.86 2.15 14.35
C GLN A 49 10.91 2.12 15.55
N GLU A 50 11.38 2.56 16.72
CA GLU A 50 10.63 2.44 17.97
C GLU A 50 9.26 3.12 17.89
N GLU A 51 9.20 4.31 17.31
CA GLU A 51 7.99 5.10 17.19
C GLU A 51 6.99 4.44 16.22
N THR A 52 7.47 3.88 15.11
CA THR A 52 6.63 3.15 14.16
C THR A 52 6.09 1.86 14.80
N LYS A 53 6.92 1.10 15.54
CA LYS A 53 6.47 -0.08 16.28
C LYS A 53 5.38 0.26 17.30
N ALA A 54 5.58 1.33 18.05
CA ALA A 54 4.60 1.81 19.02
C ALA A 54 3.27 2.18 18.33
N ALA A 55 3.33 2.90 17.21
CA ALA A 55 2.17 3.26 16.41
C ALA A 55 1.42 2.02 15.87
N ILE A 56 2.13 1.05 15.29
CA ILE A 56 1.56 -0.23 14.81
C ILE A 56 0.85 -0.96 15.96
N LYS A 57 1.50 -1.08 17.12
CA LYS A 57 0.93 -1.76 18.28
C LYS A 57 -0.36 -1.11 18.76
N ALA A 58 -0.40 0.23 18.82
CA ALA A 58 -1.57 0.99 19.27
C ALA A 58 -2.73 1.02 18.26
N SER A 59 -2.42 0.94 16.96
CA SER A 59 -3.39 1.14 15.88
C SER A 59 -4.43 0.02 15.80
N GLN A 60 -5.70 0.37 15.61
CA GLN A 60 -6.79 -0.59 15.38
C GLN A 60 -7.08 -0.78 13.88
N PHE A 61 -6.67 0.16 13.04
CA PHE A 61 -6.95 0.13 11.61
C PHE A 61 -5.65 0.33 10.83
N PHE A 62 -5.49 -0.47 9.78
CA PHE A 62 -4.36 -0.44 8.87
C PHE A 62 -4.90 -0.25 7.47
N TYR A 63 -4.28 0.65 6.72
CA TYR A 63 -4.63 0.89 5.33
C TYR A 63 -3.37 0.90 4.48
N CYS A 64 -3.34 0.07 3.44
CA CYS A 64 -2.30 0.07 2.43
C CYS A 64 -2.89 0.28 1.03
N SER A 65 -2.11 0.91 0.16
CA SER A 65 -2.42 0.99 -1.27
C SER A 65 -1.67 -0.10 -2.02
N GLY A 66 -2.22 -0.55 -3.14
CA GLY A 66 -1.55 -1.48 -4.06
C GLY A 66 -0.21 -0.92 -4.56
N TYR A 67 -0.07 0.40 -4.63
CA TYR A 67 1.22 1.04 -4.91
C TYR A 67 2.31 0.70 -3.88
N SER A 68 1.93 0.43 -2.62
CA SER A 68 2.88 0.00 -1.58
C SER A 68 3.47 -1.38 -1.86
N LEU A 69 2.78 -2.24 -2.62
CA LEU A 69 3.30 -3.55 -3.04
C LEU A 69 4.50 -3.41 -4.00
N ILE A 70 4.51 -2.34 -4.80
CA ILE A 70 5.61 -2.04 -5.74
C ILE A 70 6.87 -1.64 -4.97
N GLY A 71 6.71 -0.86 -3.90
CA GLY A 71 7.83 -0.35 -3.12
C GLY A 71 8.37 -1.35 -2.11
N CYS A 72 7.49 -1.94 -1.29
CA CYS A 72 7.91 -2.86 -0.23
C CYS A 72 6.77 -3.81 0.15
N PHE A 73 6.63 -4.90 -0.61
CA PHE A 73 5.63 -5.94 -0.33
C PHE A 73 5.76 -6.53 1.08
N ASP A 74 6.98 -6.81 1.53
CA ASP A 74 7.24 -7.42 2.84
C ASP A 74 6.72 -6.56 4.01
N ALA A 75 6.79 -5.23 3.87
CA ALA A 75 6.23 -4.32 4.86
C ALA A 75 4.70 -4.44 4.91
N VAL A 76 4.04 -4.50 3.75
CA VAL A 76 2.58 -4.69 3.67
C VAL A 76 2.18 -6.05 4.28
N GLN A 77 2.92 -7.12 3.98
CA GLN A 77 2.67 -8.44 4.52
C GLN A 77 2.84 -8.49 6.04
N ARG A 78 3.88 -7.84 6.60
CA ARG A 78 4.06 -7.71 8.05
C ARG A 78 2.88 -6.99 8.72
N LEU A 79 2.38 -5.91 8.12
CA LEU A 79 1.23 -5.18 8.65
C LEU A 79 -0.06 -6.00 8.57
N ALA A 80 -0.29 -6.69 7.45
CA ALA A 80 -1.44 -7.58 7.28
C ALA A 80 -1.44 -8.72 8.30
N LEU A 81 -0.28 -9.38 8.50
CA LEU A 81 -0.11 -10.42 9.50
C LEU A 81 -0.28 -9.89 10.93
N HIS A 82 0.24 -8.70 11.22
CA HIS A 82 0.07 -8.07 12.53
C HIS A 82 -1.40 -7.82 12.83
N ALA A 83 -2.16 -7.28 11.87
CA ALA A 83 -3.59 -7.06 12.04
C ALA A 83 -4.35 -8.39 12.22
N SER A 84 -4.08 -9.40 11.39
CA SER A 84 -4.82 -10.67 11.42
C SER A 84 -4.55 -11.50 12.69
N THR A 85 -3.37 -11.40 13.27
CA THR A 85 -2.98 -12.16 14.49
C THR A 85 -3.37 -11.47 15.80
N ASN A 86 -3.88 -10.23 15.75
CA ASN A 86 -4.22 -9.45 16.94
C ASN A 86 -5.69 -9.05 16.92
N ARG A 87 -6.42 -9.46 17.97
CA ARG A 87 -7.87 -9.25 18.06
C ARG A 87 -8.24 -7.76 18.00
N GLY A 88 -9.30 -7.45 17.23
CA GLY A 88 -9.89 -6.11 17.15
C GLY A 88 -9.22 -5.17 16.16
N LYS A 89 -8.22 -5.65 15.41
CA LYS A 89 -7.58 -4.89 14.34
C LYS A 89 -8.21 -5.20 12.99
N VAL A 90 -8.18 -4.23 12.08
CA VAL A 90 -8.73 -4.31 10.73
C VAL A 90 -7.63 -3.94 9.72
N PHE A 91 -7.44 -4.77 8.70
CA PHE A 91 -6.55 -4.51 7.59
C PHE A 91 -7.34 -4.24 6.31
N ALA A 92 -7.15 -3.03 5.77
CA ALA A 92 -7.74 -2.59 4.53
C ALA A 92 -6.68 -2.42 3.43
N LEU A 93 -7.03 -2.84 2.22
CA LEU A 93 -6.18 -2.75 1.05
C LEU A 93 -6.92 -2.06 -0.10
N ASN A 94 -6.25 -1.14 -0.79
CA ASN A 94 -6.76 -0.55 -2.04
C ASN A 94 -6.02 -1.16 -3.23
N MET A 95 -6.73 -1.58 -4.27
CA MET A 95 -6.13 -2.21 -5.45
C MET A 95 -5.30 -1.26 -6.33
N ALA A 96 -5.41 0.06 -6.08
CA ALA A 96 -4.68 1.15 -6.72
C ALA A 96 -4.95 1.33 -8.22
N ALA A 97 -4.41 0.46 -9.07
CA ALA A 97 -4.53 0.58 -10.52
C ALA A 97 -4.46 -0.79 -11.21
N THR A 98 -5.02 -0.87 -12.41
CA THR A 98 -5.09 -2.09 -13.22
C THR A 98 -3.72 -2.74 -13.43
N PHE A 99 -2.69 -1.94 -13.76
CA PHE A 99 -1.34 -2.48 -13.98
C PHE A 99 -0.75 -3.13 -12.71
N VAL A 100 -1.11 -2.63 -11.52
CA VAL A 100 -0.63 -3.19 -10.25
C VAL A 100 -1.26 -4.55 -10.05
N CYS A 101 -2.56 -4.67 -10.29
CA CYS A 101 -3.27 -5.95 -10.16
C CYS A 101 -2.75 -6.99 -11.16
N GLN A 102 -2.42 -6.58 -12.38
CA GLN A 102 -1.89 -7.48 -13.41
C GLN A 102 -0.46 -7.95 -13.07
N LYS A 103 0.41 -7.04 -12.64
CA LYS A 103 1.83 -7.34 -12.40
C LYS A 103 2.10 -7.96 -11.03
N TYR A 104 1.28 -7.67 -10.03
CA TYR A 104 1.45 -8.09 -8.63
C TYR A 104 0.26 -8.95 -8.16
N SER A 105 -0.37 -9.69 -9.07
CA SER A 105 -1.54 -10.52 -8.78
C SER A 105 -1.29 -11.53 -7.67
N ASP A 106 -0.12 -12.17 -7.66
CA ASP A 106 0.25 -13.15 -6.62
C ASP A 106 0.50 -12.50 -5.26
N CYS A 107 1.04 -11.27 -5.24
CA CYS A 107 1.13 -10.46 -4.03
C CYS A 107 -0.26 -10.14 -3.47
N PHE A 108 -1.22 -9.77 -4.34
CA PHE A 108 -2.61 -9.59 -3.89
C PHE A 108 -3.20 -10.88 -3.35
N LYS A 109 -3.12 -12.00 -4.09
CA LYS A 109 -3.68 -13.30 -3.67
C LYS A 109 -3.15 -13.76 -2.33
N SER A 110 -1.85 -13.58 -2.08
CA SER A 110 -1.24 -13.94 -0.79
C SER A 110 -1.67 -13.02 0.36
N LEU A 111 -2.09 -11.78 0.08
CA LEU A 111 -2.62 -10.86 1.08
C LEU A 111 -4.12 -11.01 1.32
N LEU A 112 -4.90 -11.43 0.32
CA LEU A 112 -6.36 -11.51 0.39
C LEU A 112 -6.90 -12.25 1.64
N PRO A 113 -6.29 -13.37 2.11
CA PRO A 113 -6.72 -14.02 3.35
C PRO A 113 -6.65 -13.16 4.62
N PHE A 114 -5.87 -12.07 4.59
CA PHE A 114 -5.68 -11.13 5.70
C PHE A 114 -6.40 -9.80 5.49
N VAL A 115 -7.11 -9.61 4.37
CA VAL A 115 -7.78 -8.33 4.04
C VAL A 115 -9.23 -8.38 4.50
N ASP A 116 -9.58 -7.50 5.43
CA ASP A 116 -10.95 -7.31 5.91
C ASP A 116 -11.76 -6.42 4.95
N VAL A 117 -11.11 -5.40 4.37
CA VAL A 117 -11.75 -4.43 3.47
C VAL A 117 -10.90 -4.22 2.23
N LEU A 118 -11.44 -4.57 1.05
CA LEU A 118 -10.78 -4.35 -0.23
C LEU A 118 -11.47 -3.21 -0.99
N PHE A 119 -10.71 -2.16 -1.32
CA PHE A 119 -11.18 -1.03 -2.12
C PHE A 119 -10.72 -1.17 -3.57
N GLY A 120 -11.65 -0.93 -4.50
CA GLY A 120 -11.39 -0.90 -5.94
C GLY A 120 -12.45 -0.08 -6.66
N ASN A 121 -12.22 0.18 -7.94
CA ASN A 121 -13.22 0.80 -8.82
C ASN A 121 -13.60 -0.20 -9.94
N THR A 122 -14.59 0.16 -10.75
CA THR A 122 -15.09 -0.70 -11.84
C THR A 122 -14.05 -1.02 -12.91
N MET A 123 -13.06 -0.15 -13.12
CA MET A 123 -11.99 -0.35 -14.11
C MET A 123 -10.94 -1.36 -13.63
N VAL A 124 -10.72 -1.39 -12.31
CA VAL A 124 -9.83 -2.35 -11.68
C VAL A 124 -10.60 -3.66 -11.54
N HIS A 125 -10.45 -4.53 -12.54
CA HIS A 125 -11.19 -5.79 -12.63
C HIS A 125 -10.78 -6.77 -11.52
N VAL A 126 -11.50 -6.72 -10.40
CA VAL A 126 -11.43 -7.72 -9.30
C VAL A 126 -11.52 -9.16 -9.84
N LEU A 127 -12.24 -9.35 -10.95
CA LEU A 127 -12.40 -10.63 -11.64
C LEU A 127 -11.08 -11.26 -12.12
N GLU A 128 -10.04 -10.48 -12.44
CA GLU A 128 -8.74 -11.03 -12.84
C GLU A 128 -8.01 -11.70 -11.67
N LEU A 129 -8.17 -11.17 -10.45
CA LEU A 129 -7.60 -11.77 -9.24
C LEU A 129 -8.33 -13.04 -8.81
N ILE A 130 -9.66 -13.07 -8.95
CA ILE A 130 -10.50 -14.20 -8.50
C ILE A 130 -10.45 -15.38 -9.49
N LYS A 131 -10.37 -15.13 -10.80
CA LYS A 131 -10.39 -16.20 -11.83
C LYS A 131 -9.20 -17.16 -11.78
N THR A 132 -8.07 -16.76 -11.19
CA THR A 132 -6.85 -17.59 -11.14
C THR A 132 -6.70 -18.39 -9.84
N SER A 133 -7.66 -18.31 -8.91
CA SER A 133 -7.66 -19.08 -7.65
C SER A 133 -8.58 -20.31 -7.69
N CYS A 134 -9.20 -20.61 -8.84
CA CYS A 134 -10.15 -21.72 -9.00
C CYS A 134 -9.71 -22.82 -10.00
N ASN A 135 -8.40 -22.96 -10.25
CA ASN A 135 -7.85 -24.10 -11.00
C ASN A 135 -7.03 -24.99 -10.10
#